data_AF-A0A4V3CR05-F1
#
_entry.id   AF-A0A4V3CR05-F1
#
_cell.length_a   1.000
_cell.length_b   1.000
_cell.length_c   1.000
_cell.angle_alpha   90.00
_cell.angle_beta   90.00
_cell.angle_gamma   90.00
#
_symmetry.space_group_name_H-M   'P 1'
#
loop_
_entity.id
_entity.type
_entity.pdbx_description
1 polymer ?
#
loop_
_entity_poly.entity_id
_entity_poly.type
_entity_poly.pdbx_seq_one_letter_code
_entity_poly.pdbx_strand_id
1 'polypeptide(L)'
;MIETHYSCPCMEQCPLNRAMQLIGGKWKMQIICSLNNGGSIRYNHLKQRLDGISNTVLAKALKELEECGLVTRHEFMEVPARVEYRTTKACDDLIPILDSLSDWCEKYEMKE
;
A
#
# COMPACT_ATOMS: atom_id res chain seq x y z
N MET A 1 19.68 24.14 7.22
CA MET A 1 20.73 23.15 6.93
C MET A 1 20.04 21.90 6.47
N ILE A 2 20.07 21.63 5.17
CA ILE A 2 19.45 20.43 4.58
C ILE A 2 20.60 19.43 4.47
N GLU A 3 20.69 18.50 5.41
CA GLU A 3 21.60 17.35 5.28
C GLU A 3 21.06 16.46 4.17
N THR A 4 21.67 16.60 2.99
CA THR A 4 21.37 15.79 1.81
C THR A 4 21.79 14.34 2.05
N HIS A 5 20.90 13.51 2.58
CA HIS A 5 21.06 12.05 2.62
C HIS A 5 20.91 11.37 1.24
N TYR A 6 21.37 12.01 0.16
CA TYR A 6 21.33 11.45 -1.21
C TYR A 6 22.71 11.01 -1.71
N SER A 7 23.58 10.59 -0.80
CA SER A 7 24.69 9.70 -1.13
C SER A 7 24.41 8.36 -0.45
N CYS A 8 23.66 7.49 -1.12
CA CYS A 8 23.47 6.11 -0.66
C CYS A 8 24.30 5.17 -1.56
N PRO A 9 25.59 4.94 -1.24
CA PRO A 9 26.49 4.11 -2.03
C PRO A 9 26.29 2.59 -1.84
N CYS A 10 25.25 2.13 -1.13
CA CYS A 10 25.01 0.71 -0.87
C CYS A 10 23.61 0.27 -1.35
N MET A 11 23.57 -0.32 -2.55
CA MET A 11 22.34 -0.85 -3.19
C MET A 11 21.57 -1.86 -2.32
N GLU A 12 22.25 -2.57 -1.40
CA GLU A 12 21.65 -3.62 -0.57
C GLU A 12 20.98 -3.12 0.72
N GLN A 13 21.30 -1.92 1.21
CA GLN A 13 20.79 -1.41 2.50
C GLN A 13 20.05 -0.07 2.39
N CYS A 14 19.82 0.43 1.18
CA CYS A 14 19.10 1.68 0.96
C CYS A 14 17.66 1.60 1.49
N PRO A 15 17.29 2.39 2.54
CA PRO A 15 15.95 2.36 3.12
C PRO A 15 14.87 2.77 2.11
N LEU A 16 15.18 3.71 1.21
CA LEU A 16 14.29 4.12 0.14
C LEU A 16 14.02 2.97 -0.84
N ASN A 17 15.06 2.26 -1.28
CA ASN A 17 14.90 1.10 -2.17
C ASN A 17 14.03 0.03 -1.51
N ARG A 18 14.25 -0.24 -0.21
CA ARG A 18 13.42 -1.16 0.55
C ARG A 18 11.96 -0.69 0.63
N ALA A 19 11.71 0.58 0.92
CA ALA A 19 10.36 1.15 0.94
C ALA A 19 9.67 0.98 -0.43
N MET A 20 10.36 1.31 -1.52
CA MET A 20 9.84 1.14 -2.89
C MET A 20 9.52 -0.32 -3.22
N GLN A 21 10.30 -1.29 -2.72
CA GLN A 21 10.00 -2.72 -2.89
C GLN A 21 8.78 -3.17 -2.08
N LEU A 22 8.57 -2.62 -0.88
CA LEU A 22 7.44 -2.97 -0.03
C LEU A 22 6.11 -2.55 -0.65
N ILE A 23 6.06 -1.33 -1.18
CA ILE A 23 4.83 -0.69 -1.70
C ILE A 23 4.68 -0.81 -3.22
N GLY A 24 5.77 -1.15 -3.90
CA GLY A 24 5.82 -1.29 -5.34
C GLY A 24 5.09 -2.53 -5.86
N GLY A 25 4.84 -2.52 -7.17
CA GLY A 25 4.09 -3.56 -7.87
C GLY A 25 2.69 -3.08 -8.26
N LYS A 26 2.07 -3.83 -9.19
CA LYS A 26 0.85 -3.39 -9.90
C LYS A 26 -0.34 -3.09 -8.99
N TRP A 27 -0.51 -3.83 -7.90
CA TRP A 27 -1.76 -3.83 -7.12
C TRP A 27 -1.64 -3.25 -5.71
N LYS A 28 -0.44 -3.23 -5.11
CA LYS A 28 -0.28 -2.82 -3.71
C LYS A 28 -0.71 -1.38 -3.48
N MET A 29 -0.32 -0.48 -4.37
CA MET A 29 -0.71 0.92 -4.28
C MET A 29 -2.22 1.11 -4.37
N GLN A 30 -2.87 0.44 -5.34
CA GLN A 30 -4.33 0.51 -5.49
C GLN A 30 -5.08 -0.06 -4.28
N ILE A 31 -4.54 -1.13 -3.66
CA ILE A 31 -5.07 -1.70 -2.42
C ILE A 31 -4.95 -0.69 -1.28
N ILE A 32 -3.75 -0.11 -1.07
CA ILE A 32 -3.50 0.89 -0.02
C ILE A 32 -4.44 2.09 -0.17
N CYS A 33 -4.54 2.68 -1.37
CA CYS A 33 -5.45 3.80 -1.63
C CYS A 33 -6.92 3.43 -1.39
N SER A 34 -7.33 2.22 -1.80
CA SER A 34 -8.70 1.75 -1.58
C SER A 34 -9.04 1.62 -0.10
N LEU A 35 -8.13 1.07 0.70
CA LEU A 35 -8.29 0.88 2.15
C LEU A 35 -8.22 2.22 2.89
N ASN A 36 -7.29 3.11 2.53
CA ASN A 36 -7.18 4.43 3.12
C ASN A 36 -8.48 5.24 2.95
N ASN A 37 -9.05 5.23 1.73
CA ASN A 37 -10.26 6.00 1.43
C ASN A 37 -11.54 5.36 1.99
N GLY A 38 -11.60 4.04 2.13
CA GLY A 38 -12.80 3.32 2.59
C GLY A 38 -12.76 2.85 4.03
N GLY A 39 -11.64 2.99 4.74
CA GLY A 39 -11.45 2.47 6.08
C GLY A 39 -11.40 0.93 6.11
N SER A 40 -12.28 0.32 6.91
CA SER A 40 -12.37 -1.14 7.01
C SER A 40 -13.19 -1.71 5.84
N ILE A 41 -12.59 -2.56 4.99
CA ILE A 41 -13.23 -3.09 3.78
C ILE A 41 -13.19 -4.63 3.76
N ARG A 42 -14.32 -5.25 3.44
CA ARG A 42 -14.41 -6.70 3.21
C ARG A 42 -13.71 -7.11 1.92
N TYR A 43 -13.13 -8.31 1.90
CA TYR A 43 -12.37 -8.84 0.75
C TYR A 43 -13.08 -8.66 -0.61
N ASN A 44 -14.36 -9.06 -0.70
CA ASN A 44 -15.12 -8.99 -1.96
C ASN A 44 -15.40 -7.56 -2.40
N HIS A 45 -15.65 -6.64 -1.46
CA HIS A 45 -15.80 -5.22 -1.77
C HIS A 45 -14.47 -4.62 -2.26
N LEU A 46 -13.35 -4.97 -1.63
CA LEU A 46 -12.04 -4.53 -2.06
C LEU A 46 -11.75 -5.03 -3.48
N LYS A 47 -12.04 -6.30 -3.76
CA LYS A 47 -11.89 -6.86 -5.11
C LYS A 47 -12.74 -6.13 -6.16
N GLN A 48 -13.98 -5.79 -5.84
CA GLN A 48 -14.87 -5.06 -6.76
C GLN A 48 -14.35 -3.66 -7.09
N ARG A 49 -13.60 -3.02 -6.18
CA ARG A 49 -12.94 -1.72 -6.43
C ARG A 49 -11.70 -1.84 -7.31
N LEU A 50 -11.11 -3.03 -7.40
CA LEU A 50 -9.85 -3.31 -8.09
C LEU A 50 -10.14 -4.09 -9.38
N ASP A 51 -10.72 -3.42 -10.36
CA ASP A 51 -11.12 -4.07 -11.61
C ASP A 51 -9.93 -4.78 -12.29
N GLY A 52 -10.15 -6.02 -12.72
CA GLY A 52 -9.12 -6.87 -13.32
C GLY A 52 -8.18 -7.61 -12.35
N ILE A 53 -8.28 -7.44 -11.02
CA ILE A 53 -7.47 -8.24 -10.09
C ILE A 53 -8.03 -9.66 -9.92
N SER A 54 -7.17 -10.67 -10.05
CA SER A 54 -7.57 -12.06 -9.74
C SER A 54 -7.59 -12.29 -8.22
N ASN A 55 -8.37 -13.29 -7.77
CA ASN A 55 -8.40 -13.66 -6.35
C ASN A 55 -6.99 -14.03 -5.83
N THR A 56 -6.23 -14.81 -6.60
CA THR A 56 -4.89 -15.25 -6.21
C THR A 56 -3.94 -14.07 -6.04
N VAL A 57 -4.02 -13.08 -6.95
CA VAL A 57 -3.16 -11.90 -6.90
C VAL A 57 -3.57 -10.97 -5.75
N LEU A 58 -4.86 -10.76 -5.51
CA LEU A 58 -5.35 -9.97 -4.39
C LEU A 58 -4.95 -10.60 -3.04
N ALA A 59 -5.19 -11.90 -2.87
CA ALA A 59 -4.82 -12.62 -1.66
C ALA A 59 -3.30 -12.55 -1.39
N LYS A 60 -2.48 -12.72 -2.43
CA LYS A 60 -1.02 -12.59 -2.32
C LYS A 60 -0.61 -11.18 -1.90
N ALA A 61 -1.15 -10.15 -2.57
CA ALA A 61 -0.81 -8.76 -2.28
C ALA A 61 -1.25 -8.33 -0.86
N LEU A 62 -2.45 -8.73 -0.41
CA LEU A 62 -2.91 -8.48 0.95
C LEU A 62 -2.04 -9.17 1.99
N LYS A 63 -1.63 -10.42 1.73
CA LYS A 63 -0.71 -11.15 2.62
C LYS A 63 0.65 -10.45 2.72
N GLU A 64 1.22 -10.03 1.59
CA GLU A 64 2.49 -9.28 1.59
C GLU A 64 2.37 -7.93 2.34
N LEU A 65 1.24 -7.23 2.19
CA LEU A 65 0.97 -5.97 2.89
C LEU A 65 0.73 -6.17 4.39
N GLU A 66 0.17 -7.31 4.78
CA GLU A 66 0.01 -7.72 6.18
C GLU A 66 1.37 -8.07 6.80
N GLU A 67 2.19 -8.86 6.11
CA GLU A 67 3.54 -9.25 6.55
C GLU A 67 4.48 -8.06 6.72
N CYS A 68 4.35 -7.01 5.89
CA CYS A 68 5.13 -5.78 6.05
C CYS A 68 4.53 -4.77 7.05
N GLY A 69 3.39 -5.09 7.65
CA GLY A 69 2.75 -4.25 8.67
C GLY A 69 2.10 -2.99 8.12
N LEU A 70 1.69 -2.96 6.85
CA LEU A 70 0.94 -1.87 6.24
C LEU A 70 -0.58 -2.08 6.27
N VAL A 71 -1.02 -3.33 6.35
CA VAL A 71 -2.45 -3.69 6.40
C VAL A 71 -2.69 -4.65 7.57
N THR A 72 -3.81 -4.49 8.27
CA THR A 72 -4.30 -5.46 9.25
C THR A 72 -5.47 -6.24 8.68
N ARG A 73 -5.50 -7.54 8.95
CA ARG A 73 -6.64 -8.42 8.69
C ARG A 73 -7.40 -8.69 9.99
N HIS A 74 -8.70 -8.43 10.01
CA HIS A 74 -9.55 -8.68 11.16
C HIS A 74 -10.66 -9.69 10.81
N GLU A 75 -10.76 -10.77 11.58
CA GLU A 75 -11.83 -11.75 11.47
C GLU A 75 -12.95 -11.44 12.46
N PHE A 76 -14.18 -11.43 11.96
CA PHE A 76 -15.38 -11.30 12.77
C PHE A 76 -16.11 -12.64 12.80
N MET A 77 -16.13 -13.26 13.98
CA MET A 77 -16.78 -14.55 14.25
C MET A 77 -18.29 -14.41 14.50
N GLU A 78 -18.93 -13.54 13.73
CA GLU A 78 -20.40 -13.38 13.71
C GLU A 78 -21.02 -14.30 12.64
N VAL A 79 -22.35 -14.38 12.57
CA VAL A 79 -23.04 -15.12 11.51
C VAL A 79 -23.70 -14.13 10.56
N PRO A 80 -23.31 -14.10 9.26
CA PRO A 80 -22.25 -14.87 8.61
C PRO A 80 -20.84 -14.32 8.92
N ALA A 81 -19.86 -15.23 9.04
CA ALA A 81 -18.47 -14.83 9.34
C ALA A 81 -17.92 -13.91 8.24
N ARG A 82 -17.15 -12.90 8.65
CA ARG A 82 -16.54 -11.96 7.70
C ARG A 82 -15.12 -11.60 8.06
N VAL A 83 -14.37 -11.21 7.03
CA VAL A 83 -12.99 -10.73 7.14
C VAL A 83 -12.95 -9.32 6.57
N GLU A 84 -12.31 -8.42 7.30
CA GLU A 84 -12.04 -7.07 6.85
C GLU A 84 -10.57 -6.74 6.89
N TYR A 85 -10.20 -5.79 6.04
CA TYR A 85 -8.85 -5.26 5.93
C TYR A 85 -8.88 -3.77 6.20
N ARG A 86 -7.84 -3.26 6.86
CA ARG A 86 -7.67 -1.84 7.20
C ARG A 86 -6.20 -1.46 7.12
N THR A 87 -5.90 -0.20 6.83
CA THR A 87 -4.55 0.35 6.97
C THR A 87 -4.08 0.32 8.43
N THR A 88 -2.78 0.09 8.62
CA THR A 88 -2.12 0.30 9.92
C THR A 88 -1.74 1.77 10.08
N LYS A 89 -1.38 2.16 11.30
CA LYS A 89 -0.80 3.48 11.55
C LYS A 89 0.44 3.76 10.69
N ALA A 90 1.31 2.75 10.50
CA ALA A 90 2.50 2.90 9.66
C ALA A 90 2.14 3.17 8.18
N CYS A 91 1.03 2.59 7.70
CA CYS A 91 0.50 2.89 6.37
C CYS A 91 -0.14 4.28 6.31
N ASP A 92 -0.90 4.67 7.34
CA ASP A 92 -1.48 6.01 7.44
C ASP A 92 -0.37 7.11 7.42
N ASP A 93 0.74 6.88 8.13
CA ASP A 93 1.92 7.76 8.14
C ASP A 93 2.65 7.81 6.77
N LEU A 94 2.48 6.78 5.93
CA LEU A 94 3.05 6.72 4.58
C LEU A 94 2.23 7.54 3.57
N ILE A 95 0.91 7.69 3.75
CA ILE A 95 0.03 8.34 2.77
C ILE A 95 0.51 9.76 2.38
N PRO A 96 0.86 10.67 3.31
CA PRO A 96 1.32 12.01 2.94
C PRO A 96 2.60 12.03 2.10
N ILE A 97 3.45 10.99 2.26
CA ILE A 97 4.68 10.83 1.47
C ILE A 97 4.32 10.43 0.03
N LEU A 98 3.32 9.55 -0.13
CA LEU A 98 2.82 9.15 -1.44
C LEU A 98 2.13 10.30 -2.16
N ASP A 99 1.36 11.12 -1.42
CA ASP A 99 0.74 12.33 -1.97
C ASP A 99 1.83 13.29 -2.48
N SER A 100 2.90 13.50 -1.71
CA SER A 100 4.04 14.33 -2.13
C SER A 100 4.74 13.79 -3.39
N LEU A 101 4.82 12.47 -3.55
CA LEU A 101 5.35 11.84 -4.77
C LEU A 101 4.41 12.03 -5.96
N SER A 102 3.10 11.96 -5.74
CA SER A 102 2.08 12.25 -6.76
C SER A 102 2.16 13.70 -7.23
N ASP A 103 2.18 14.64 -6.29
CA ASP A 103 2.31 16.08 -6.57
C ASP A 103 3.57 16.40 -7.38
N TRP A 104 4.68 15.74 -7.05
CA TRP A 104 5.92 15.85 -7.81
C TRP A 104 5.76 15.34 -9.25
N CYS A 105 5.14 14.17 -9.45
CA CYS A 105 4.90 13.60 -10.77
C CYS A 105 4.03 14.52 -11.64
N GLU A 106 2.95 15.05 -11.08
CA GLU A 106 2.04 15.99 -11.75
C GLU A 106 2.73 17.30 -12.10
N LYS A 107 3.50 17.87 -11.15
CA LYS A 107 4.21 19.14 -11.34
C LYS A 107 5.16 19.13 -12.54
N TYR A 108 5.78 17.99 -12.83
CA TYR A 108 6.73 17.85 -13.94
C TYR A 108 6.14 17.17 -15.17
N GLU A 109 4.81 16.98 -15.21
CA GLU A 109 4.08 16.32 -16.30
C GLU A 109 4.73 15.01 -16.76
N MET A 110 5.21 14.20 -15.82
CA MET A 110 5.85 12.93 -16.17
C MET A 110 4.80 11.97 -16.73
N LYS A 111 4.95 11.61 -18.00
CA LYS A 111 4.08 10.65 -18.70
C LYS A 111 4.76 9.29 -18.76
N GLU A 112 3.95 8.23 -18.65
CA GLU A 112 4.35 6.84 -18.95
C GLU A 112 4.79 6.66 -20.40
#